data_AF-A0A943UHJ5-F1
#
_entry.id   AF-A0A943UHJ5-F1
#
_cell.length_a   1.000
_cell.length_b   1.000
_cell.length_c   1.000
_cell.angle_alpha   90.00
_cell.angle_beta   90.00
_cell.angle_gamma   90.00
#
_symmetry.space_group_name_H-M   'P 1'
#
loop_
_entity.id
_entity.type
_entity.pdbx_description
1 polymer ?
#
loop_
_entity_poly.entity_id
_entity_poly.type
_entity_poly.pdbx_seq_one_letter_code
_entity_poly.pdbx_strand_id
1 'polypeptide(L)'
;MKRRNKAILAAGMLAGSCALTGCASGGAPQPTPSPDVAQQQSAEPSPEASAEPKEEAPIPLWVDGREAENAAVEENGALLLPLIETGEALGWTAESEELTEETQIRRSVALTKDNSKISVTWMVSDNTASAITWQKDGLLIPVDTRLTTLESVVYVPAAFFEEAMDASVMRKENAVEVSSPESTATPETMPQEENKTE
;
A
#
# COMPACT_ATOMS: atom_id res chain seq x y z
N MET A 1 25.24 1.30 32.75
CA MET A 1 26.22 2.39 32.54
C MET A 1 26.12 2.89 31.11
N LYS A 2 25.93 4.20 30.94
CA LYS A 2 25.76 4.94 29.67
C LYS A 2 27.02 4.87 28.80
N ARG A 3 26.86 4.67 27.49
CA ARG A 3 27.81 5.19 26.49
C ARG A 3 27.06 6.15 25.57
N ARG A 4 27.49 7.41 25.63
CA ARG A 4 27.00 8.55 24.86
C ARG A 4 27.95 8.71 23.67
N ASN A 5 27.44 8.67 22.45
CA ASN A 5 28.20 9.15 21.29
C ASN A 5 27.76 10.59 20.99
N LYS A 6 28.72 11.51 21.01
CA LYS A 6 28.57 12.95 20.78
C LYS A 6 29.26 13.34 19.46
N ALA A 7 28.59 14.26 18.75
CA ALA A 7 29.10 15.23 17.78
C ALA A 7 29.69 14.62 16.48
N ILE A 8 29.52 15.20 15.29
CA ILE A 8 30.12 16.48 14.86
C ILE A 8 29.15 17.26 13.95
N LEU A 9 28.91 18.52 14.32
CA LEU A 9 28.31 19.58 13.51
C LEU A 9 29.42 20.18 12.62
N ALA A 10 29.19 20.29 11.31
CA ALA A 10 30.05 21.09 10.42
C ALA A 10 29.19 22.17 9.76
N ALA A 11 29.38 23.41 10.22
CA ALA A 11 28.86 24.62 9.61
C ALA A 11 29.74 25.01 8.41
N GLY A 12 29.10 25.35 7.29
CA GLY A 12 29.76 25.90 6.11
C GLY A 12 28.93 27.05 5.54
N MET A 13 29.17 28.26 6.04
CA MET A 13 28.84 29.50 5.33
C MET A 13 29.87 29.71 4.21
N LEU A 14 29.45 30.19 3.05
CA LEU A 14 30.21 31.18 2.28
C LEU A 14 29.33 31.90 1.25
N ALA A 15 29.50 33.21 1.23
CA ALA A 15 28.82 34.22 0.42
C ALA A 15 29.29 34.22 -1.04
N GLY A 16 28.53 34.87 -1.92
CA GLY A 16 29.00 35.15 -3.28
C GLY A 16 27.96 35.86 -4.14
N SER A 17 27.82 37.17 -3.95
CA SER A 17 27.06 38.08 -4.80
C SER A 17 27.64 38.16 -6.21
N CYS A 18 26.80 38.20 -7.24
CA CYS A 18 27.12 38.85 -8.52
C CYS A 18 25.98 39.77 -8.91
N ALA A 19 26.34 41.01 -9.24
CA ALA A 19 25.44 42.08 -9.60
C ALA A 19 25.60 42.46 -11.09
N LEU A 20 24.54 43.11 -11.59
CA LEU A 20 24.49 44.09 -12.69
C LEU A 20 24.32 43.65 -14.16
N THR A 21 23.28 44.26 -14.75
CA THR A 21 23.22 44.99 -16.05
C THR A 21 22.28 44.36 -17.09
N GLY A 22 21.10 44.95 -17.33
CA GLY A 22 20.82 45.83 -18.50
C GLY A 22 19.88 45.08 -19.48
N CYS A 23 18.88 45.62 -20.16
CA CYS A 23 18.68 46.95 -20.72
C CYS A 23 17.18 47.29 -20.79
N ALA A 24 16.86 48.56 -20.55
CA ALA A 24 15.60 49.16 -20.94
C ALA A 24 15.63 49.54 -22.44
N SER A 25 14.55 49.28 -23.17
CA SER A 25 14.31 49.91 -24.46
C SER A 25 12.81 50.22 -24.58
N GLY A 26 12.50 51.51 -24.71
CA GLY A 26 11.15 52.01 -24.92
C GLY A 26 10.83 52.18 -26.40
N GLY A 27 9.54 52.05 -26.76
CA GLY A 27 9.00 52.36 -28.08
C GLY A 27 7.46 52.40 -28.02
N ALA A 28 6.89 53.52 -28.45
CA ALA A 28 5.50 53.95 -28.32
C ALA A 28 4.47 53.12 -29.14
N PRO A 29 3.14 53.27 -28.92
CA PRO A 29 2.11 52.41 -29.50
C PRO A 29 1.67 52.88 -30.89
N GLN A 30 1.27 51.94 -31.76
CA GLN A 30 0.64 52.21 -33.04
C GLN A 30 -0.73 51.50 -33.10
N PRO A 31 -1.82 52.15 -33.58
CA PRO A 31 -3.16 51.55 -33.56
C PRO A 31 -3.55 50.85 -34.88
N THR A 32 -4.49 49.89 -34.73
CA THR A 32 -5.47 49.31 -35.69
C THR A 32 -4.97 48.42 -36.86
N PRO A 33 -5.81 47.53 -37.45
CA PRO A 33 -7.23 47.18 -37.17
C PRO A 33 -7.51 45.67 -36.94
N SER A 34 -8.68 45.37 -36.37
CA SER A 34 -9.27 44.01 -36.30
C SER A 34 -9.67 43.47 -37.68
N PRO A 35 -9.68 42.14 -37.82
CA PRO A 35 -10.81 41.48 -38.47
C PRO A 35 -11.44 40.41 -37.57
N ASP A 36 -12.74 40.57 -37.42
CA ASP A 36 -13.82 39.58 -37.43
C ASP A 36 -13.44 38.09 -37.53
N VAL A 37 -14.01 37.25 -36.66
CA VAL A 37 -14.90 36.12 -37.01
C VAL A 37 -14.99 35.10 -35.86
N ALA A 38 -16.24 34.76 -35.55
CA ALA A 38 -16.72 33.51 -34.94
C ALA A 38 -16.53 33.25 -33.42
N GLN A 39 -17.64 33.42 -32.72
CA GLN A 39 -18.19 32.49 -31.71
C GLN A 39 -17.21 31.43 -31.17
N GLN A 40 -16.58 31.71 -30.03
CA GLN A 40 -16.29 30.63 -29.10
C GLN A 40 -17.61 30.33 -28.36
N GLN A 41 -18.29 29.27 -28.77
CA GLN A 41 -19.20 28.57 -27.87
C GLN A 41 -18.35 28.14 -26.67
N SER A 42 -18.50 28.86 -25.56
CA SER A 42 -18.06 28.39 -24.26
C SER A 42 -18.92 27.18 -23.93
N ALA A 43 -18.42 25.99 -24.27
CA ALA A 43 -18.90 24.78 -23.63
C ALA A 43 -18.48 24.92 -22.16
N GLU A 44 -19.42 25.33 -21.31
CA GLU A 44 -19.31 25.06 -19.88
C GLU A 44 -18.95 23.59 -19.72
N PRO A 45 -17.86 23.24 -19.00
CA PRO A 45 -17.72 21.87 -18.56
C PRO A 45 -18.91 21.60 -17.65
N SER A 46 -19.82 20.77 -18.15
CA SER A 46 -20.86 20.12 -17.36
C SER A 46 -20.18 19.62 -16.08
N PRO A 47 -20.70 19.93 -14.88
CA PRO A 47 -20.11 19.38 -13.68
C PRO A 47 -20.18 17.86 -13.83
N GLU A 48 -19.03 17.20 -13.96
CA GLU A 48 -18.94 15.78 -13.69
C GLU A 48 -19.61 15.63 -12.32
N ALA A 49 -20.76 14.97 -12.32
CA ALA A 49 -21.40 14.54 -11.10
C ALA A 49 -20.30 13.80 -10.34
N SER A 50 -19.83 14.44 -9.27
CA SER A 50 -18.98 13.84 -8.27
C SER A 50 -19.77 12.63 -7.79
N ALA A 51 -19.48 11.47 -8.39
CA ALA A 51 -19.97 10.21 -7.90
C ALA A 51 -19.38 10.13 -6.50
N GLU A 52 -20.23 10.31 -5.49
CA GLU A 52 -19.87 10.00 -4.12
C GLU A 52 -19.23 8.60 -4.13
N PRO A 53 -18.06 8.42 -3.49
CA PRO A 53 -17.43 7.10 -3.42
C PRO A 53 -18.48 6.13 -2.89
N LYS A 54 -18.89 5.19 -3.73
CA LYS A 54 -19.82 4.16 -3.32
C LYS A 54 -19.04 3.28 -2.37
N GLU A 55 -19.30 3.45 -1.07
CA GLU A 55 -18.74 2.60 -0.02
C GLU A 55 -19.09 1.16 -0.37
N GLU A 56 -18.10 0.41 -0.85
CA GLU A 56 -18.27 -0.96 -1.30
C GLU A 56 -18.46 -1.82 -0.06
N ALA A 57 -19.50 -2.67 -0.06
CA ALA A 57 -19.84 -3.43 1.13
C ALA A 57 -18.66 -4.34 1.54
N PRO A 58 -18.35 -4.44 2.84
CA PRO A 58 -17.28 -5.31 3.32
C PRO A 58 -17.53 -6.76 2.91
N ILE A 59 -16.47 -7.46 2.49
CA ILE A 59 -16.51 -8.83 2.00
C ILE A 59 -16.07 -9.77 3.12
N PRO A 60 -16.91 -10.71 3.58
CA PRO A 60 -16.54 -11.68 4.61
C PRO A 60 -15.21 -12.37 4.30
N LEU A 61 -14.33 -12.45 5.30
CA LEU A 61 -13.00 -13.02 5.18
C LEU A 61 -12.90 -14.26 6.06
N TRP A 62 -12.39 -15.35 5.48
CA TRP A 62 -12.12 -16.59 6.17
C TRP A 62 -10.64 -16.95 6.02
N VAL A 63 -9.97 -17.25 7.12
CA VAL A 63 -8.56 -17.67 7.12
C VAL A 63 -8.44 -19.05 7.76
N ASP A 64 -7.96 -20.02 7.00
CA ASP A 64 -7.88 -21.45 7.39
C ASP A 64 -9.20 -21.96 8.02
N GLY A 65 -10.32 -21.63 7.38
CA GLY A 65 -11.66 -22.08 7.78
C GLY A 65 -12.26 -21.35 8.99
N ARG A 66 -11.61 -20.30 9.49
CA ARG A 66 -12.13 -19.44 10.57
C ARG A 66 -12.48 -18.07 10.03
N GLU A 67 -13.66 -17.56 10.37
CA GLU A 67 -14.06 -16.20 10.01
C GLU A 67 -13.18 -15.18 10.76
N ALA A 68 -12.70 -14.18 10.03
CA ALA A 68 -11.96 -13.05 10.56
C ALA A 68 -12.91 -12.01 11.18
N GLU A 69 -12.45 -11.30 12.20
CA GLU A 69 -13.11 -10.15 12.80
C GLU A 69 -13.21 -8.98 11.80
N ASN A 70 -12.15 -8.68 11.06
CA ASN A 70 -12.20 -7.69 9.99
C ASN A 70 -12.43 -8.34 8.61
N ALA A 71 -13.38 -7.77 7.89
CA ALA A 71 -13.70 -8.17 6.52
C ALA A 71 -12.62 -7.73 5.53
N ALA A 72 -12.55 -8.39 4.38
CA ALA A 72 -11.81 -7.89 3.24
C ALA A 72 -12.53 -6.68 2.62
N VAL A 73 -11.78 -5.80 1.97
CA VAL A 73 -12.32 -4.63 1.28
C VAL A 73 -11.89 -4.63 -0.18
N GLU A 74 -12.73 -4.08 -1.06
CA GLU A 74 -12.35 -3.79 -2.44
C GLU A 74 -12.18 -2.29 -2.58
N GLU A 75 -11.03 -1.87 -3.11
CA GLU A 75 -10.73 -0.47 -3.35
C GLU A 75 -10.16 -0.31 -4.76
N ASN A 76 -10.87 0.43 -5.61
CA ASN A 76 -10.45 0.66 -7.01
C ASN A 76 -10.15 -0.65 -7.76
N GLY A 77 -10.96 -1.70 -7.54
CA GLY A 77 -10.79 -3.02 -8.15
C GLY A 77 -9.67 -3.89 -7.55
N ALA A 78 -8.99 -3.42 -6.49
CA ALA A 78 -8.00 -4.20 -5.77
C ALA A 78 -8.62 -4.81 -4.50
N LEU A 79 -8.48 -6.12 -4.36
CA LEU A 79 -8.84 -6.82 -3.13
C LEU A 79 -7.76 -6.58 -2.06
N LEU A 80 -8.15 -6.00 -0.94
CA LEU A 80 -7.28 -5.72 0.20
C LEU A 80 -7.73 -6.50 1.44
N LEU A 81 -6.76 -7.06 2.16
CA LEU A 81 -6.99 -7.87 3.36
C LEU A 81 -6.31 -7.21 4.58
N PRO A 82 -6.84 -7.40 5.80
CA PRO A 82 -6.25 -6.86 7.03
C PRO A 82 -4.91 -7.54 7.32
N LEU A 83 -3.81 -6.77 7.30
CA LEU A 83 -2.43 -7.26 7.34
C LEU A 83 -2.12 -8.10 8.57
N ILE A 84 -2.33 -7.52 9.76
CA ILE A 84 -1.95 -8.15 11.03
C ILE A 84 -2.82 -9.36 11.27
N GLU A 85 -4.14 -9.17 11.21
CA GLU A 85 -5.10 -10.24 11.51
C GLU A 85 -4.96 -11.44 10.56
N THR A 86 -4.87 -11.21 9.25
CA THR A 86 -4.69 -12.30 8.29
C THR A 86 -3.35 -13.01 8.51
N GLY A 87 -2.28 -12.25 8.78
CA GLY A 87 -0.97 -12.82 9.09
C GLY A 87 -0.99 -13.69 10.36
N GLU A 88 -1.59 -13.20 11.43
CA GLU A 88 -1.74 -13.92 12.70
C GLU A 88 -2.61 -15.17 12.56
N ALA A 89 -3.69 -15.09 11.79
CA ALA A 89 -4.55 -16.23 11.52
C ALA A 89 -3.82 -17.34 10.72
N LEU A 90 -2.86 -16.98 9.86
CA LEU A 90 -1.93 -17.88 9.16
C LEU A 90 -0.73 -18.34 10.02
N GLY A 91 -0.72 -17.98 11.31
CA GLY A 91 0.27 -18.41 12.29
C GLY A 91 1.55 -17.57 12.31
N TRP A 92 1.55 -16.37 11.77
CA TRP A 92 2.64 -15.40 11.96
C TRP A 92 2.47 -14.63 13.27
N THR A 93 3.55 -14.18 13.87
CA THR A 93 3.52 -13.23 14.99
C THR A 93 3.73 -11.82 14.46
N ALA A 94 2.81 -10.90 14.76
CA ALA A 94 2.88 -9.52 14.32
C ALA A 94 3.41 -8.59 15.42
N GLU A 95 4.29 -7.67 15.03
CA GLU A 95 4.74 -6.55 15.86
C GLU A 95 4.63 -5.25 15.06
N SER A 96 4.00 -4.23 15.65
CA SER A 96 3.86 -2.91 15.04
C SER A 96 4.74 -1.88 15.74
N GLU A 97 5.40 -1.03 14.96
CA GLU A 97 6.17 0.10 15.47
C GLU A 97 5.73 1.41 14.81
N GLU A 98 5.79 2.48 15.57
CA GLU A 98 5.57 3.85 15.10
C GLU A 98 6.73 4.73 15.57
N LEU A 99 7.31 5.49 14.63
CA LEU A 99 8.39 6.43 14.89
C LEU A 99 8.01 7.80 14.29
N THR A 100 7.90 8.81 15.16
CA THR A 100 7.69 10.20 14.71
C THR A 100 9.01 10.77 14.21
N GLU A 101 9.05 11.10 12.92
CA GLU A 101 10.09 11.88 12.26
C GLU A 101 9.55 13.32 12.05
N GLU A 102 10.43 14.32 11.91
CA GLU A 102 10.13 15.76 12.04
C GLU A 102 8.73 16.23 11.60
N THR A 103 8.28 15.80 10.41
CA THR A 103 6.97 16.15 9.82
C THR A 103 6.15 14.94 9.38
N GLN A 104 6.65 13.73 9.62
CA GLN A 104 6.07 12.49 9.11
C GLN A 104 6.18 11.37 10.13
N ILE A 105 5.27 10.43 10.10
CA ILE A 105 5.30 9.27 10.98
C ILE A 105 5.72 8.07 10.16
N ARG A 106 6.83 7.44 10.53
CA ARG A 106 7.20 6.15 9.99
C ARG A 106 6.47 5.06 10.76
N ARG A 107 5.73 4.21 10.07
CA ARG A 107 5.11 3.01 10.63
C ARG A 107 5.73 1.77 10.04
N SER A 108 5.76 0.71 10.83
CA SER A 108 6.13 -0.62 10.33
C SER A 108 5.37 -1.73 11.03
N VAL A 109 5.14 -2.81 10.30
CA VAL A 109 4.69 -4.09 10.83
C VAL A 109 5.73 -5.15 10.46
N ALA A 110 6.20 -5.89 11.45
CA ALA A 110 7.03 -7.06 11.28
C ALA A 110 6.17 -8.30 11.53
N LEU A 111 6.18 -9.24 10.59
CA LEU A 111 5.54 -10.54 10.72
C LEU A 111 6.64 -11.60 10.77
N THR A 112 6.64 -12.43 11.81
CA THR A 112 7.67 -13.46 12.02
C THR A 112 7.05 -14.85 12.16
N LYS A 113 7.65 -15.84 11.50
CA LYS A 113 7.27 -17.24 11.60
C LYS A 113 8.52 -18.09 11.37
N ASP A 114 8.81 -18.98 12.31
CA ASP A 114 10.03 -19.79 12.33
C ASP A 114 11.30 -18.92 12.15
N ASN A 115 12.02 -19.10 11.04
CA ASN A 115 13.22 -18.33 10.70
C ASN A 115 12.97 -17.26 9.62
N SER A 116 11.72 -17.04 9.23
CA SER A 116 11.35 -16.05 8.22
C SER A 116 10.77 -14.80 8.86
N LYS A 117 11.06 -13.66 8.22
CA LYS A 117 10.59 -12.34 8.61
C LYS A 117 10.10 -11.58 7.40
N ILE A 118 8.86 -11.11 7.49
CA ILE A 118 8.28 -10.15 6.57
C ILE A 118 8.26 -8.78 7.26
N SER A 119 8.52 -7.71 6.52
CA SER A 119 8.48 -6.34 7.03
C SER A 119 7.75 -5.44 6.05
N VAL A 120 6.72 -4.75 6.54
CA VAL A 120 5.96 -3.74 5.82
C VAL A 120 6.27 -2.41 6.48
N THR A 121 6.79 -1.44 5.74
CA THR A 121 7.14 -0.11 6.24
C THR A 121 6.50 0.95 5.35
N TRP A 122 5.94 2.00 5.95
CA TRP A 122 5.37 3.12 5.20
C TRP A 122 5.50 4.42 6.01
N MET A 123 5.48 5.54 5.29
CA MET A 123 5.42 6.88 5.87
C MET A 123 3.98 7.38 5.85
N VAL A 124 3.57 8.03 6.93
CA VAL A 124 2.26 8.68 7.06
C VAL A 124 2.48 10.18 7.16
N SER A 125 1.83 10.93 6.27
CA SER A 125 1.80 12.39 6.25
C SER A 125 0.41 12.84 5.83
N ASP A 126 -0.21 13.74 6.59
CA ASP A 126 -1.59 14.22 6.34
C ASP A 126 -2.60 13.09 6.07
N ASN A 127 -2.56 12.03 6.91
CA ASN A 127 -3.36 10.81 6.80
C ASN A 127 -3.17 10.00 5.49
N THR A 128 -2.14 10.31 4.71
CA THR A 128 -1.81 9.62 3.47
C THR A 128 -0.61 8.70 3.68
N ALA A 129 -0.75 7.43 3.30
CA ALA A 129 0.35 6.47 3.28
C ALA A 129 1.23 6.69 2.03
N SER A 130 2.54 6.64 2.20
CA SER A 130 3.54 6.81 1.14
C SER A 130 4.80 6.01 1.44
N ALA A 131 5.73 5.96 0.47
CA ALA A 131 7.02 5.24 0.60
C ALA A 131 6.88 3.80 1.11
N ILE A 132 5.83 3.10 0.64
CA ILE A 132 5.48 1.75 1.08
C ILE A 132 6.55 0.77 0.58
N THR A 133 7.10 -0.02 1.49
CA THR A 133 8.10 -1.05 1.21
C THR A 133 7.71 -2.35 1.88
N TRP A 134 7.80 -3.44 1.13
CA TRP A 134 7.51 -4.80 1.57
C TRP A 134 8.78 -5.64 1.37
N GLN A 135 9.21 -6.34 2.41
CA GLN A 135 10.37 -7.21 2.35
C GLN A 135 10.10 -8.57 2.98
N LYS A 136 10.57 -9.66 2.37
CA LYS A 136 10.66 -11.00 2.96
C LYS A 136 12.14 -11.36 3.05
N ASP A 137 12.63 -11.59 4.25
CA ASP A 137 14.02 -12.00 4.52
C ASP A 137 15.07 -11.07 3.89
N GLY A 138 14.76 -9.77 3.84
CA GLY A 138 15.61 -8.71 3.28
C GLY A 138 15.50 -8.50 1.77
N LEU A 139 14.67 -9.28 1.07
CA LEU A 139 14.39 -9.12 -0.36
C LEU A 139 13.05 -8.40 -0.56
N LEU A 140 12.98 -7.53 -1.58
CA LEU A 140 11.74 -6.83 -1.93
C LEU A 140 10.70 -7.81 -2.48
N ILE A 141 9.45 -7.65 -2.04
CA ILE A 141 8.31 -8.43 -2.54
C ILE A 141 7.71 -7.67 -3.73
N PRO A 142 7.57 -8.30 -4.92
CA PRO A 142 7.18 -7.63 -6.16
C PRO A 142 5.65 -7.51 -6.31
N VAL A 143 4.99 -6.89 -5.32
CA VAL A 143 3.54 -6.66 -5.32
C VAL A 143 3.21 -5.18 -5.46
N ASP A 144 1.95 -4.90 -5.80
CA ASP A 144 1.45 -3.53 -5.87
C ASP A 144 1.65 -2.81 -4.53
N THR A 145 2.19 -1.60 -4.57
CA THR A 145 2.50 -0.81 -3.38
C THR A 145 1.29 0.03 -2.98
N ARG A 146 0.18 -0.64 -2.67
CA ARG A 146 -1.02 -0.03 -2.08
C ARG A 146 -1.13 -0.40 -0.62
N LEU A 147 -1.52 0.57 0.19
CA LEU A 147 -1.78 0.36 1.60
C LEU A 147 -2.83 1.39 2.00
N THR A 148 -3.89 0.93 2.65
CA THR A 148 -4.90 1.81 3.23
C THR A 148 -5.04 1.50 4.71
N THR A 149 -5.56 2.46 5.47
CA THR A 149 -5.85 2.28 6.89
C THR A 149 -7.29 2.68 7.13
N LEU A 150 -8.11 1.73 7.55
CA LEU A 150 -9.52 1.95 7.90
C LEU A 150 -9.69 1.59 9.36
N GLU A 151 -10.24 2.51 10.16
CA GLU A 151 -10.48 2.30 11.59
C GLU A 151 -9.26 1.78 12.38
N SER A 152 -8.05 2.22 11.99
CA SER A 152 -6.74 1.77 12.53
C SER A 152 -6.27 0.38 12.08
N VAL A 153 -7.04 -0.31 11.25
CA VAL A 153 -6.64 -1.58 10.63
C VAL A 153 -5.91 -1.28 9.32
N VAL A 154 -4.75 -1.90 9.14
CA VAL A 154 -3.92 -1.76 7.93
C VAL A 154 -4.34 -2.81 6.92
N TYR A 155 -4.73 -2.36 5.72
CA TYR A 155 -5.15 -3.22 4.62
C TYR A 155 -4.11 -3.19 3.50
N VAL A 156 -3.84 -4.37 2.95
CA VAL A 156 -2.79 -4.59 1.95
C VAL A 156 -3.30 -5.50 0.83
N PRO A 157 -2.74 -5.45 -0.40
CA PRO A 157 -3.21 -6.28 -1.51
C PRO A 157 -3.21 -7.77 -1.17
N ALA A 158 -4.24 -8.49 -1.60
CA ALA A 158 -4.30 -9.96 -1.44
C ALA A 158 -3.04 -10.67 -1.97
N ALA A 159 -2.49 -10.20 -3.09
CA ALA A 159 -1.26 -10.73 -3.69
C ALA A 159 -0.04 -10.63 -2.76
N PHE A 160 -0.02 -9.71 -1.78
CA PHE A 160 1.02 -9.69 -0.76
C PHE A 160 1.06 -11.00 0.04
N PHE A 161 -0.08 -11.59 0.37
CA PHE A 161 -0.13 -12.84 1.14
C PHE A 161 0.30 -14.03 0.30
N GLU A 162 -0.04 -14.03 -0.99
CA GLU A 162 0.42 -15.05 -1.93
C GLU A 162 1.94 -15.03 -2.09
N GLU A 163 2.53 -13.85 -2.31
CA GLU A 163 3.97 -13.71 -2.55
C GLU A 163 4.82 -13.76 -1.27
N ALA A 164 4.33 -13.16 -0.18
CA ALA A 164 5.10 -13.04 1.06
C ALA A 164 4.95 -14.26 1.96
N MET A 165 3.76 -14.86 2.02
CA MET A 165 3.45 -15.96 2.95
C MET A 165 3.20 -17.29 2.25
N ASP A 166 3.28 -17.34 0.93
CA ASP A 166 2.96 -18.52 0.13
C ASP A 166 1.51 -19.00 0.39
N ALA A 167 0.63 -18.08 0.80
CA ALA A 167 -0.78 -18.36 1.07
C ALA A 167 -1.56 -18.48 -0.25
N SER A 168 -2.68 -19.21 -0.23
CA SER A 168 -3.64 -19.18 -1.34
C SER A 168 -4.78 -18.24 -1.01
N VAL A 169 -5.13 -17.33 -1.91
CA VAL A 169 -6.29 -16.45 -1.78
C VAL A 169 -7.32 -16.81 -2.85
N MET A 170 -8.54 -17.17 -2.42
CA MET A 170 -9.64 -17.51 -3.31
C MET A 170 -10.83 -16.58 -3.07
N ARG A 171 -11.24 -15.87 -4.13
CA ARG A 171 -12.50 -15.12 -4.14
C ARG A 171 -13.66 -16.06 -4.48
N LYS A 172 -14.63 -16.15 -3.58
CA LYS A 172 -15.94 -16.80 -3.79
C LYS A 172 -16.99 -15.72 -4.11
N GLU A 173 -18.21 -16.16 -4.41
CA GLU A 173 -19.32 -15.27 -4.76
C GLU A 173 -19.60 -14.20 -3.70
N ASN A 174 -19.49 -14.54 -2.40
CA ASN A 174 -19.83 -13.65 -1.29
C ASN A 174 -18.77 -13.64 -0.17
N ALA A 175 -17.56 -14.15 -0.42
CA ALA A 175 -16.51 -14.25 0.60
C ALA A 175 -15.13 -14.34 -0.04
N VAL A 176 -14.11 -14.08 0.77
CA VAL A 176 -12.71 -14.36 0.46
C VAL A 176 -12.22 -15.42 1.42
N GLU A 177 -11.56 -16.44 0.88
CA GLU A 177 -10.89 -17.47 1.67
C GLU A 177 -9.39 -17.38 1.48
N VAL A 178 -8.66 -17.40 2.59
CA VAL A 178 -7.20 -17.44 2.63
C VAL A 178 -6.81 -18.73 3.33
N SER A 179 -5.87 -19.47 2.76
CA SER A 179 -5.38 -20.71 3.36
C SER A 179 -3.87 -20.77 3.39
N SER A 180 -3.33 -21.32 4.48
CA SER A 180 -1.92 -21.64 4.63
C SER A 180 -1.47 -22.65 3.56
N PRO A 181 -0.18 -22.65 3.15
CA PRO A 181 0.35 -23.56 2.13
C PRO A 181 0.11 -25.04 2.49
N GLU A 182 0.19 -25.41 3.77
CA GLU A 182 -0.02 -26.79 4.25
C GLU A 182 -1.49 -27.26 4.14
N SER A 183 -2.47 -26.35 4.14
CA SER A 183 -3.90 -26.69 4.07
C SER A 183 -4.34 -27.18 2.69
N THR A 184 -3.53 -26.98 1.64
CA THR A 184 -3.85 -27.37 0.26
C THR A 184 -3.32 -28.75 -0.13
N ALA A 185 -2.76 -29.52 0.82
CA ALA A 185 -2.30 -30.88 0.58
C ALA A 185 -3.47 -31.79 0.15
N THR A 186 -3.46 -32.13 -1.14
CA THR A 186 -4.24 -33.17 -1.83
C THR A 186 -4.62 -34.34 -0.91
N PRO A 187 -5.88 -34.82 -0.87
CA PRO A 187 -6.25 -35.96 -0.05
C PRO A 187 -5.36 -37.16 -0.40
N GLU A 188 -4.82 -37.82 0.64
CA GLU A 188 -4.02 -39.03 0.47
C GLU A 188 -4.78 -40.03 -0.41
N THR A 189 -4.15 -40.46 -1.50
CA THR A 189 -4.65 -41.58 -2.30
C THR A 189 -4.60 -42.82 -1.42
N MET A 190 -5.76 -43.29 -0.96
CA MET A 190 -5.88 -44.54 -0.22
C MET A 190 -5.27 -45.68 -1.06
N PRO A 191 -4.37 -46.51 -0.51
CA PRO A 191 -3.88 -47.67 -1.25
C PRO A 191 -5.05 -48.63 -1.51
N GLN A 192 -5.30 -48.96 -2.78
CA GLN A 192 -6.22 -50.02 -3.16
C GLN A 192 -5.71 -51.34 -2.56
N GLU A 193 -6.51 -51.97 -1.70
CA GLU A 193 -6.32 -53.35 -1.28
C GLU A 193 -6.20 -54.25 -2.51
N GLU A 194 -5.03 -54.85 -2.70
CA GLU A 194 -4.85 -55.98 -3.62
C GLU A 194 -5.74 -57.14 -3.16
N ASN A 195 -6.86 -57.31 -3.86
CA ASN A 195 -7.73 -58.46 -3.68
C ASN A 195 -7.00 -59.71 -4.20
N LYS A 196 -6.34 -60.42 -3.29
CA LYS A 196 -5.75 -61.73 -3.57
C LYS A 196 -6.83 -62.78 -3.41
N THR A 197 -7.43 -63.21 -4.52
CA THR A 197 -8.32 -64.36 -4.54
C THR A 197 -7.50 -65.66 -4.58
N GLU A 198 -7.85 -66.56 -3.66
CA GLU A 198 -7.32 -67.92 -3.45
C GLU A 198 -7.77 -68.90 -4.55
#